data_AF-A0A0L8V6S4-F1
#
_entry.id   AF-A0A0L8V6S4-F1
#
_cell.length_a   1.000
_cell.length_b   1.000
_cell.length_c   1.000
_cell.angle_alpha   90.00
_cell.angle_beta   90.00
_cell.angle_gamma   90.00
#
_symmetry.space_group_name_H-M   'P 1'
#
loop_
_entity.id
_entity.type
_entity.pdbx_description
1 polymer ?
#
loop_
_entity_poly.entity_id
_entity_poly.type
_entity_poly.pdbx_seq_one_letter_code
_entity_poly.pdbx_strand_id
1 'polypeptide(L)' 'MREKIELNKIEDSTEKEIIKLLSENEKFMMGDILMKLKLSYQRGHEYLNSLLDKEWVSNTEKAPYYTINVDLK' A
#
# COMPACT_ATOMS: atom_id res chain seq x y z
N MET A 1 -10.92 9.50 -15.01
CA MET A 1 -11.31 8.26 -15.70
C MET A 1 -10.30 7.21 -15.26
N ARG A 2 -10.70 6.12 -14.58
CA ARG A 2 -9.74 5.13 -14.08
C ARG A 2 -9.14 4.39 -15.28
N GLU A 3 -7.81 4.34 -15.39
CA GLU A 3 -7.17 3.50 -16.40
C GLU A 3 -7.53 2.04 -16.17
N LYS A 4 -7.81 1.31 -17.26
CA LYS A 4 -8.03 -0.13 -17.21
C LYS A 4 -6.68 -0.82 -17.39
N ILE A 5 -6.12 -1.28 -16.29
CA ILE A 5 -4.88 -2.05 -16.30
C ILE A 5 -5.25 -3.54 -16.32
N GLU A 6 -4.71 -4.29 -17.26
CA GLU A 6 -4.83 -5.75 -17.25
C GLU A 6 -3.77 -6.33 -16.31
N LEU A 7 -4.21 -7.04 -15.25
CA LEU A 7 -3.32 -7.67 -14.25
C LEU A 7 -2.26 -8.62 -14.86
N ASN A 8 -2.44 -9.06 -16.10
CA ASN A 8 -1.51 -9.93 -16.81
C ASN A 8 -0.32 -9.18 -17.43
N LYS A 9 -0.37 -7.84 -17.46
CA LYS A 9 0.72 -6.98 -17.96
C LYS A 9 1.62 -6.46 -16.84
N ILE A 10 1.33 -6.80 -15.58
CA ILE A 10 2.19 -6.48 -14.44
C ILE A 10 3.26 -7.57 -14.35
N GLU A 11 4.51 -7.20 -14.60
CA GLU A 11 5.65 -8.12 -14.59
C GLU A 11 6.04 -8.56 -13.17
N ASP A 12 5.99 -7.63 -12.21
CA ASP A 12 6.33 -7.92 -10.82
C ASP A 12 5.17 -8.62 -10.10
N SER A 13 5.45 -9.81 -9.57
CA SER A 13 4.43 -10.61 -8.90
C SER A 13 3.92 -9.97 -7.60
N THR A 14 4.78 -9.22 -6.89
CA THR A 14 4.40 -8.56 -5.63
C THR A 14 3.55 -7.33 -5.90
N GLU A 15 3.90 -6.51 -6.90
CA GLU A 15 3.05 -5.41 -7.36
C GLU A 15 1.66 -5.90 -7.78
N LYS A 16 1.62 -7.03 -8.50
CA LYS A 16 0.37 -7.67 -8.89
C LYS A 16 -0.45 -8.12 -7.69
N GLU A 17 0.19 -8.69 -6.67
CA GLU A 17 -0.49 -9.05 -5.42
C GLU A 17 -0.99 -7.84 -4.64
N ILE A 18 -0.24 -6.74 -4.59
CA ILE A 18 -0.69 -5.48 -3.97
C ILE A 18 -1.92 -4.92 -4.70
N ILE A 19 -1.89 -4.85 -6.04
CA ILE A 19 -3.04 -4.37 -6.82
C ILE A 19 -4.23 -5.31 -6.64
N LYS A 20 -4.02 -6.63 -6.65
CA LYS A 20 -5.09 -7.59 -6.39
C LYS A 20 -5.70 -7.36 -5.01
N LEU A 21 -4.85 -7.21 -3.98
CA LEU A 21 -5.28 -6.94 -2.61
C LEU A 21 -6.11 -5.65 -2.51
N LEU A 22 -5.69 -4.57 -3.18
CA LEU A 22 -6.43 -3.29 -3.24
C LEU A 22 -7.67 -3.35 -4.15
N SER A 23 -7.74 -4.28 -5.11
CA SER A 23 -8.93 -4.48 -5.93
C SER A 23 -10.03 -5.24 -5.18
N GLU A 24 -9.63 -6.15 -4.31
CA GLU A 24 -10.54 -6.93 -3.45
C GLU A 24 -10.97 -6.14 -2.20
N ASN A 25 -10.29 -5.04 -1.86
CA ASN A 25 -10.52 -4.26 -0.63
C ASN A 25 -10.42 -2.76 -0.93
N GLU A 26 -11.45 -1.97 -0.59
CA GLU A 26 -11.52 -0.55 -1.02
C GLU A 26 -10.31 0.31 -0.60
N LYS A 27 -9.74 0.10 0.59
CA LYS A 27 -8.62 0.90 1.14
C LYS A 27 -7.77 0.08 2.11
N PHE A 28 -6.45 0.28 2.07
CA PHE A 28 -5.53 -0.26 3.07
C PHE A 28 -4.51 0.79 3.52
N MET A 29 -4.13 0.74 4.80
CA MET A 29 -2.92 1.43 5.25
C MET A 29 -1.69 0.64 4.80
N MET A 30 -0.56 1.33 4.62
CA MET A 30 0.71 0.67 4.29
C MET A 30 1.02 -0.48 5.24
N GLY A 31 0.85 -0.29 6.55
CA GLY A 31 1.07 -1.33 7.56
C GLY A 31 0.25 -2.61 7.32
N ASP A 32 -0.98 -2.48 6.85
CA ASP A 32 -1.86 -3.63 6.57
C ASP A 32 -1.40 -4.40 5.33
N ILE A 33 -0.98 -3.68 4.29
CA ILE A 33 -0.43 -4.27 3.06
C ILE A 33 0.82 -5.08 3.40
N LEU A 34 1.73 -4.47 4.17
CA LEU A 34 2.96 -5.13 4.64
C LEU A 34 2.64 -6.41 5.44
N MET A 35 1.70 -6.33 6.38
CA MET A 35 1.33 -7.45 7.22
C MET A 35 0.72 -8.60 6.40
N LYS A 36 -0.22 -8.30 5.50
CA LYS A 36 -0.91 -9.32 4.70
C LYS A 36 0.01 -10.01 3.70
N LEU A 37 0.89 -9.26 3.07
CA LEU A 37 1.85 -9.78 2.09
C LEU A 37 3.17 -10.25 2.73
N LYS A 38 3.27 -10.18 4.07
CA LYS A 38 4.46 -10.56 4.85
C LYS A 38 5.72 -9.85 4.34
N LEU A 39 5.57 -8.60 3.93
CA LEU A 39 6.66 -7.76 3.45
C LEU A 39 7.33 -7.05 4.61
N SER A 40 8.66 -6.91 4.53
CA SER A 40 9.35 -5.95 5.37
C SER A 40 8.93 -4.53 4.98
N TYR A 41 9.02 -3.61 5.94
CA TYR A 41 8.69 -2.20 5.69
C TYR A 41 9.42 -1.64 4.46
N GLN A 42 10.73 -1.86 4.37
CA GLN A 42 11.55 -1.39 3.25
C GLN A 42 11.06 -1.93 1.91
N ARG A 43 10.85 -3.25 1.81
CA ARG A 43 10.40 -3.87 0.55
C ARG A 43 9.02 -3.40 0.13
N GLY A 44 8.06 -3.35 1.05
CA GLY A 44 6.74 -2.87 0.68
C GLY A 44 6.71 -1.37 0.37
N HIS A 45 7.61 -0.58 0.97
CA HIS A 45 7.80 0.82 0.57
C HIS A 45 8.31 0.92 -0.88
N GLU A 46 9.27 0.09 -1.29
CA GLU A 46 9.79 0.05 -2.67
C GLU A 46 8.67 -0.28 -3.68
N TYR A 47 7.88 -1.32 -3.41
CA TYR A 47 6.76 -1.69 -4.30
C TYR A 47 5.65 -0.64 -4.34
N LEU A 48 5.27 -0.08 -3.19
CA LEU A 48 4.23 0.95 -3.13
C LEU A 48 4.66 2.23 -3.86
N ASN A 49 5.93 2.62 -3.75
CA ASN A 49 6.47 3.75 -4.50
C ASN A 49 6.46 3.49 -6.00
N SER A 50 6.91 2.31 -6.45
CA SER A 50 6.85 1.93 -7.87
C SER A 50 5.42 2.00 -8.42
N LEU A 51 4.43 1.56 -7.64
CA LEU A 51 3.01 1.63 -8.00
C LEU A 51 2.45 3.07 -8.00
N LEU A 52 2.95 3.93 -7.11
CA LEU A 52 2.61 5.36 -7.07
C LEU A 52 3.20 6.09 -8.27
N ASP A 53 4.45 5.81 -8.64
CA ASP A 53 5.14 6.38 -9.81
C ASP A 53 4.44 6.01 -11.13
N LYS A 54 3.82 4.83 -11.17
CA LYS A 54 2.99 4.36 -12.28
C LYS A 54 1.58 4.96 -12.27
N GLU A 55 1.21 5.74 -11.26
CA GLU A 55 -0.15 6.26 -11.02
C GLU A 55 -1.23 5.16 -10.88
N TRP A 56 -0.82 3.94 -10.55
CA TRP A 56 -1.72 2.78 -10.44
C TRP A 56 -2.41 2.68 -9.08
N VAL A 57 -1.80 3.27 -8.06
CA VAL A 57 -2.38 3.44 -6.73
C VAL A 57 -2.29 4.92 -6.34
N SER A 58 -3.09 5.33 -5.37
CA SER A 58 -3.02 6.68 -4.81
C SER A 58 -2.96 6.60 -3.30
N ASN A 59 -2.24 7.54 -2.69
CA ASN A 59 -2.18 7.71 -1.25
C ASN A 59 -2.84 9.04 -0.90
N THR A 60 -3.92 9.00 -0.13
CA THR A 60 -4.50 10.19 0.46
C THR A 60 -3.82 10.44 1.81
N GLU A 61 -3.03 11.50 1.95
CA GLU A 61 -2.52 11.93 3.27
C GLU A 61 -3.72 12.02 4.27
N LYS A 62 -3.71 11.43 5.47
CA LYS A 62 -2.65 11.30 6.48
C LYS A 62 -2.80 10.03 7.33
N ALA A 63 -1.67 9.50 7.82
CA ALA A 63 -1.64 8.55 8.92
C ALA A 63 -1.96 9.25 10.27
N PRO A 64 -2.71 8.60 11.19
CA PRO A 64 -3.08 9.16 12.48
C PRO A 64 -1.88 9.34 13.41
N TYR A 65 -1.90 10.41 14.19
CA TYR A 65 -0.89 10.73 15.20
C TYR A 65 -1.45 10.50 16.60
N TYR A 66 -0.60 9.98 17.49
CA TYR A 66 -0.93 9.75 18.89
C TYR A 66 -0.08 10.65 19.77
N THR A 67 -0.73 11.29 20.73
CA THR A 67 -0.08 12.05 21.79
C THR A 67 -0.31 11.33 23.11
N ILE A 68 0.77 11.08 23.85
CA ILE A 68 0.66 10.65 25.25
C ILE A 68 0.07 11.82 26.05
N ASN A 69 -0.95 11.54 26.85
CA ASN A 69 -1.67 12.57 27.61
C ASN A 69 -1.73 12.22 29.11
N VAL A 70 -0.63 11.66 29.61
CA VAL A 70 -0.45 11.21 30.99
C VAL A 70 0.99 11.48 31.43
N ASP A 71 1.18 11.76 32.72
CA ASP A 71 2.49 11.70 33.34
C ASP A 71 2.77 10.27 33.82
N LEU A 72 3.92 9.73 33.39
CA LEU A 72 4.40 8.42 33.82
C LEU A 72 5.03 8.53 35.21
N LYS A 73 4.79 7.53 36.07
CA LYS A 73 5.27 7.48 37.46
C LYS A 73 6.57 6.70 37.58
#